data_AF-A0A948ALI4-F1
#
_entry.id   AF-A0A948ALI4-F1
#
_cell.length_a   1.000
_cell.length_b   1.000
_cell.length_c   1.000
_cell.angle_alpha   90.00
_cell.angle_beta   90.00
_cell.angle_gamma   90.00
#
_symmetry.space_group_name_H-M   'P 1'
#
loop_
_entity.id
_entity.type
_entity.pdbx_description
1 polymer ?
#
loop_
_entity_poly.entity_id
_entity_poly.type
_entity_poly.pdbx_seq_one_letter_code
_entity_poly.pdbx_strand_id
1 'polypeptide(L)'
;ARARHPGLPAATLDLRYCSRAVRCDPGNSGAHETHFAGQAHTWRQVNRHGLPCAPDSFQDVSRRTVDVRTPDWRRGHFHPRRVLLNLPPPEGHCSADAPAMNWSEVLGLATFDGPHLTVRSTTTTWNGLTLPLIVYTGLGKVPVKMRGVATFTTAAVYRFENLWLDNKVQIDAGAAQLRNCAARQFKVVTAEREVPVIAARACLFKKLEAARGLVRLEYATVLESLLAERLEASDSILMPPPRKDTVDNDVPAAGCIRFSRLFHIPPPPDALDPTLINDPLWVSQGQRSALRCHATTCTTAQPLFWSNTFGQPGCGVLHPDAGAVFQSGAEDGGELGACHDYRHVLRRKAVLEKLREFLPVGMEAVLVADPSLACAPPKETRP
;
A
#
# COMPACT_ATOMS: atom_id res chain seq x y z
N ALA A 1 1.56 -46.02 -23.22
CA ALA A 1 1.57 -44.55 -23.07
C ALA A 1 0.64 -43.94 -24.11
N ARG A 2 -0.67 -43.82 -23.82
CA ARG A 2 -1.67 -43.25 -24.74
C ARG A 2 -2.34 -42.06 -24.06
N ALA A 3 -2.61 -41.02 -24.86
CA ALA A 3 -3.37 -39.81 -24.55
C ALA A 3 -2.74 -38.80 -23.55
N ARG A 4 -1.62 -38.16 -23.93
CA ARG A 4 -1.19 -36.87 -23.35
C ARG A 4 -1.13 -35.77 -24.42
N HIS A 5 -2.01 -35.83 -25.41
CA HIS A 5 -2.07 -34.81 -26.44
C HIS A 5 -2.82 -33.59 -25.88
N PRO A 6 -2.26 -32.37 -25.94
CA PRO A 6 -2.84 -31.17 -25.30
C PRO A 6 -4.24 -30.81 -25.82
N GLY A 7 -4.61 -31.29 -27.01
CA GLY A 7 -5.94 -31.13 -27.60
C GLY A 7 -7.00 -32.14 -27.15
N LEU A 8 -6.66 -33.17 -26.38
CA LEU A 8 -7.66 -34.15 -25.94
C LEU A 8 -8.53 -33.58 -24.81
N PRO A 9 -9.86 -33.71 -24.89
CA PRO A 9 -10.74 -33.36 -23.77
C PRO A 9 -10.44 -34.28 -22.59
N ALA A 10 -9.99 -33.73 -21.47
CA ALA A 10 -10.02 -34.44 -20.19
C ALA A 10 -11.27 -33.98 -19.44
N ALA A 11 -12.26 -34.88 -19.34
CA ALA A 11 -13.43 -34.68 -18.48
C ALA A 11 -13.12 -35.01 -17.01
N THR A 12 -12.10 -35.83 -16.76
CA THR A 12 -11.67 -36.26 -15.42
C THR A 12 -10.21 -35.89 -15.20
N LEU A 13 -9.91 -35.29 -14.04
CA LEU A 13 -8.54 -34.96 -13.64
C LEU A 13 -7.74 -36.24 -13.38
N ASP A 14 -6.50 -36.31 -13.88
CA ASP A 14 -5.54 -37.37 -13.54
C ASP A 14 -4.96 -37.08 -12.16
N LEU A 15 -5.56 -37.67 -11.12
CA LEU A 15 -5.17 -37.46 -9.72
C LEU A 15 -3.74 -37.94 -9.38
N ARG A 16 -3.08 -38.68 -10.28
CA ARG A 16 -1.70 -39.16 -10.06
C ARG A 16 -0.65 -38.08 -10.31
N TYR A 17 -1.01 -37.02 -11.03
CA TYR A 17 -0.09 -35.96 -11.40
C TYR A 17 -0.67 -34.60 -11.08
N CYS A 18 0.20 -33.68 -10.66
CA CYS A 18 -0.22 -32.29 -10.50
C CYS A 18 0.08 -31.49 -11.78
N SER A 19 -0.91 -30.71 -12.20
CA SER A 19 -0.80 -29.70 -13.26
C SER A 19 -0.15 -28.45 -12.66
N ARG A 20 0.99 -28.04 -13.24
CA ARG A 20 1.78 -26.89 -12.76
C ARG A 20 2.62 -26.27 -13.87
N ALA A 21 3.01 -25.03 -13.67
CA ALA A 21 4.06 -24.39 -14.47
C ALA A 21 5.44 -24.89 -14.01
N VAL A 22 6.35 -25.10 -14.96
CA VAL A 22 7.78 -25.37 -14.71
C VAL A 22 8.63 -24.56 -15.67
N ARG A 23 9.79 -24.06 -15.21
CA ARG A 23 10.74 -23.41 -16.12
C ARG A 23 11.28 -24.42 -17.11
N CYS A 24 11.41 -24.00 -18.36
CA CYS A 24 11.94 -24.82 -19.43
C CYS A 24 12.85 -24.01 -20.34
N ASP A 25 13.51 -24.68 -21.27
CA ASP A 25 14.34 -24.02 -22.28
C ASP A 25 13.46 -23.19 -23.25
N PRO A 26 13.93 -22.02 -23.73
CA PRO A 26 13.23 -21.18 -24.71
C PRO A 26 12.86 -21.90 -26.02
N GLY A 27 13.63 -22.92 -26.41
CA GLY A 27 13.38 -23.72 -27.62
C GLY A 27 12.28 -24.77 -27.47
N ASN A 28 11.64 -24.90 -26.30
CA ASN A 28 10.56 -25.88 -26.11
C ASN A 28 9.29 -25.44 -26.86
N SER A 29 8.67 -26.33 -27.64
CA SER A 29 7.48 -25.99 -28.44
C SER A 29 6.23 -25.62 -27.62
N GLY A 30 6.22 -25.93 -26.32
CA GLY A 30 5.17 -25.54 -25.38
C GLY A 30 5.58 -24.42 -24.43
N ALA A 31 6.68 -23.73 -24.72
CA ALA A 31 7.18 -22.62 -23.94
C ALA A 31 6.28 -21.38 -24.04
N HIS A 32 6.13 -20.71 -22.91
CA HIS A 32 5.57 -19.39 -22.75
C HIS A 32 6.62 -18.49 -22.10
N GLU A 33 6.63 -17.21 -22.46
CA GLU A 33 7.47 -16.22 -21.80
C GLU A 33 6.60 -15.32 -20.92
N THR A 34 7.00 -15.13 -19.68
CA THR A 34 6.29 -14.26 -18.72
C THR A 34 7.30 -13.60 -17.81
N HIS A 35 7.00 -12.38 -17.37
CA HIS A 35 7.81 -11.67 -16.40
C HIS A 35 7.30 -12.00 -14.99
N PHE A 36 8.16 -12.60 -14.16
CA PHE A 36 7.90 -12.85 -12.74
C PHE A 36 8.87 -11.99 -11.93
N ALA A 37 8.37 -11.20 -10.98
CA ALA A 37 9.21 -10.25 -10.22
C ALA A 37 10.12 -9.39 -11.14
N GLY A 38 9.56 -8.91 -12.26
CA GLY A 38 10.29 -8.11 -13.25
C GLY A 38 11.32 -8.85 -14.11
N GLN A 39 11.55 -10.15 -13.89
CA GLN A 39 12.48 -10.96 -14.68
C GLN A 39 11.73 -11.84 -15.68
N ALA A 40 12.16 -11.81 -16.94
CA ALA A 40 11.63 -12.69 -17.97
C ALA A 40 12.05 -14.14 -17.72
N HIS A 41 11.06 -15.04 -17.69
CA HIS A 41 11.29 -16.47 -17.59
C HIS A 41 10.47 -17.23 -18.63
N THR A 42 11.12 -18.22 -19.23
CA THR A 42 10.46 -19.21 -20.07
C THR A 42 9.94 -20.36 -19.22
N TRP A 43 8.68 -20.72 -19.41
CA TRP A 43 8.02 -21.81 -18.69
C TRP A 43 7.05 -22.58 -19.57
N ARG A 44 6.68 -23.80 -19.16
CA ARG A 44 5.64 -24.59 -19.83
C ARG A 44 4.71 -25.23 -18.80
N GLN A 45 3.47 -25.50 -19.21
CA GLN A 45 2.54 -26.27 -18.39
C GLN A 45 2.84 -27.77 -18.52
N VAL A 46 3.16 -28.42 -17.41
CA VAL A 46 3.27 -29.89 -17.33
C VAL A 46 1.98 -30.50 -16.80
N ASN A 47 1.70 -31.74 -17.22
CA ASN A 47 0.54 -32.53 -16.78
C ASN A 47 -0.78 -31.73 -16.86
N ARG A 48 -1.11 -31.15 -18.02
CA ARG A 48 -2.31 -30.30 -18.23
C ARG A 48 -3.64 -30.91 -17.76
N HIS A 49 -3.71 -32.24 -17.69
CA HIS A 49 -4.89 -32.98 -17.23
C HIS A 49 -4.84 -33.37 -15.74
N GLY A 50 -3.76 -33.04 -15.04
CA GLY A 50 -3.57 -33.34 -13.62
C GLY A 50 -4.32 -32.41 -12.68
N LEU A 51 -4.28 -32.71 -11.39
CA LEU A 51 -4.86 -31.85 -10.35
C LEU A 51 -4.10 -30.50 -10.30
N PRO A 52 -4.76 -29.33 -10.36
CA PRO A 52 -4.06 -28.05 -10.32
C PRO A 52 -3.35 -27.84 -8.98
N CYS A 53 -2.04 -27.58 -9.02
CA CYS A 53 -1.25 -27.24 -7.82
C CYS A 53 -1.69 -25.91 -7.19
N ALA A 54 -2.10 -24.97 -8.04
CA ALA A 54 -2.55 -23.64 -7.64
C ALA A 54 -3.89 -23.37 -8.34
N PRO A 55 -5.02 -23.79 -7.74
CA PRO A 55 -6.35 -23.51 -8.29
C PRO A 55 -6.56 -22.01 -8.47
N ASP A 56 -7.31 -21.63 -9.51
CA ASP A 56 -7.68 -20.22 -9.81
C ASP A 56 -6.47 -19.30 -10.10
N SER A 57 -5.34 -19.87 -10.51
CA SER A 57 -4.12 -19.16 -10.92
C SER A 57 -3.84 -19.30 -12.42
N PHE A 58 -2.81 -18.62 -12.93
CA PHE A 58 -2.31 -18.81 -14.30
C PHE A 58 -1.86 -20.25 -14.59
N GLN A 59 -1.55 -21.02 -13.55
CA GLN A 59 -1.15 -22.43 -13.66
C GLN A 59 -2.34 -23.38 -13.73
N ASP A 60 -3.55 -22.88 -13.45
CA ASP A 60 -4.76 -23.67 -13.49
C ASP A 60 -5.34 -23.70 -14.91
N VAL A 61 -5.03 -24.80 -15.61
CA VAL A 61 -5.57 -25.09 -16.95
C VAL A 61 -6.76 -26.06 -16.89
N SER A 62 -7.35 -26.27 -15.72
CA SER A 62 -8.49 -27.18 -15.57
C SER A 62 -9.70 -26.67 -16.37
N ARG A 63 -10.37 -27.60 -17.07
CA ARG A 63 -11.66 -27.28 -17.69
C ARG A 63 -12.73 -27.24 -16.60
N ARG A 64 -13.49 -26.16 -16.54
CA ARG A 64 -14.52 -25.95 -15.53
C ARG A 64 -15.89 -25.78 -16.16
N THR A 65 -16.93 -26.15 -15.42
CA THR A 65 -18.30 -25.77 -15.75
C THR A 65 -18.46 -24.27 -15.64
N VAL A 66 -19.35 -23.72 -16.44
CA VAL A 66 -19.69 -22.29 -16.39
C VAL A 66 -20.17 -21.94 -14.97
N ASP A 67 -19.56 -20.93 -14.38
CA ASP A 67 -19.94 -20.40 -13.08
C ASP A 67 -21.02 -19.34 -13.29
N VAL A 68 -22.21 -19.61 -12.77
CA VAL A 68 -23.41 -18.76 -12.90
C VAL A 68 -23.59 -17.80 -11.73
N ARG A 69 -22.71 -17.85 -10.73
CA ARG A 69 -22.75 -16.93 -9.59
C ARG A 69 -22.33 -15.54 -10.00
N THR A 70 -22.81 -14.54 -9.27
CA THR A 70 -22.27 -13.18 -9.38
C THR A 70 -20.78 -13.22 -9.06
N PRO A 71 -19.91 -12.74 -9.98
CA PRO A 71 -18.47 -12.75 -9.73
C PRO A 71 -18.11 -11.85 -8.55
N ASP A 72 -17.16 -12.32 -7.75
CA ASP A 72 -16.35 -11.53 -6.84
C ASP A 72 -14.89 -11.64 -7.31
N TRP A 73 -13.94 -10.99 -6.65
CA TRP A 73 -12.52 -11.08 -7.04
C TRP A 73 -11.87 -12.48 -7.04
N ARG A 74 -12.47 -13.48 -6.39
CA ARG A 74 -11.95 -14.86 -6.30
C ARG A 74 -12.69 -15.84 -7.18
N ARG A 75 -13.98 -15.64 -7.41
CA ARG A 75 -14.93 -16.68 -7.87
C ARG A 75 -15.93 -16.09 -8.87
N GLY A 76 -16.65 -16.96 -9.57
CA GLY A 76 -17.65 -16.52 -10.55
C GLY A 76 -17.07 -16.08 -11.89
N HIS A 77 -15.75 -16.18 -12.09
CA HIS A 77 -15.09 -15.69 -13.30
C HIS A 77 -15.12 -16.68 -14.48
N PHE A 78 -15.31 -17.97 -14.22
CA PHE A 78 -15.28 -19.01 -15.25
C PHE A 78 -16.55 -18.97 -16.12
N HIS A 79 -16.52 -18.15 -17.17
CA HIS A 79 -17.64 -17.98 -18.10
C HIS A 79 -17.12 -17.86 -19.55
N PRO A 80 -17.79 -18.44 -20.57
CA PRO A 80 -17.31 -18.41 -21.96
C PRO A 80 -17.19 -17.00 -22.55
N ARG A 81 -17.90 -16.03 -21.97
CA ARG A 81 -17.82 -14.61 -22.32
C ARG A 81 -16.70 -13.85 -21.61
N ARG A 82 -15.88 -14.50 -20.79
CA ARG A 82 -14.83 -13.85 -19.99
C ARG A 82 -13.46 -14.27 -20.43
N VAL A 83 -12.61 -13.29 -20.68
CA VAL A 83 -11.18 -13.46 -20.90
C VAL A 83 -10.47 -13.19 -19.57
N LEU A 84 -9.97 -14.24 -18.94
CA LEU A 84 -9.25 -14.14 -17.67
C LEU A 84 -7.80 -13.75 -17.92
N LEU A 85 -7.37 -12.65 -17.31
CA LEU A 85 -6.04 -12.11 -17.42
C LEU A 85 -5.42 -12.07 -16.02
N ASN A 86 -4.48 -12.98 -15.77
CA ASN A 86 -3.79 -13.06 -14.48
C ASN A 86 -2.66 -12.03 -14.43
N LEU A 87 -2.54 -11.32 -13.30
CA LEU A 87 -1.47 -10.36 -13.03
C LEU A 87 -0.93 -10.51 -11.60
N PRO A 88 0.35 -10.20 -11.34
CA PRO A 88 0.86 -10.19 -9.97
C PRO A 88 0.14 -9.10 -9.15
N PRO A 89 -0.18 -9.36 -7.87
CA PRO A 89 -0.70 -8.33 -6.99
C PRO A 89 0.26 -7.13 -6.92
N PRO A 90 -0.25 -5.89 -6.91
CA PRO A 90 0.60 -4.72 -6.74
C PRO A 90 1.26 -4.72 -5.35
N GLU A 91 2.57 -4.46 -5.30
CA GLU A 91 3.35 -4.55 -4.06
C GLU A 91 3.30 -3.28 -3.19
N GLY A 92 3.04 -2.12 -3.78
CA GLY A 92 3.05 -0.83 -3.08
C GLY A 92 4.43 -0.44 -2.55
N HIS A 93 4.47 0.13 -1.35
CA HIS A 93 5.71 0.62 -0.73
C HIS A 93 6.65 -0.49 -0.25
N CYS A 94 6.12 -1.67 0.10
CA CYS A 94 6.89 -2.78 0.67
C CYS A 94 7.20 -3.84 -0.38
N SER A 95 8.04 -3.49 -1.35
CA SER A 95 8.39 -4.39 -2.46
C SER A 95 9.30 -5.54 -2.04
N ALA A 96 9.10 -6.72 -2.64
CA ALA A 96 9.97 -7.88 -2.42
C ALA A 96 11.40 -7.65 -2.94
N ASP A 97 11.54 -6.85 -4.00
CA ASP A 97 12.80 -6.57 -4.69
C ASP A 97 13.46 -5.26 -4.21
N ALA A 98 13.00 -4.69 -3.08
CA ALA A 98 13.54 -3.44 -2.55
C ALA A 98 15.04 -3.59 -2.20
N PRO A 99 15.92 -2.73 -2.76
CA PRO A 99 17.33 -2.73 -2.35
C PRO A 99 17.41 -2.35 -0.88
N ALA A 100 18.27 -3.06 -0.13
CA ALA A 100 18.39 -2.87 1.31
C ALA A 100 19.71 -2.20 1.70
N MET A 101 19.66 -1.31 2.68
CA MET A 101 20.81 -0.60 3.22
C MET A 101 20.64 -0.36 4.73
N ASN A 102 21.73 -0.30 5.50
CA ASN A 102 21.65 -0.04 6.94
C ASN A 102 21.79 1.45 7.24
N TRP A 103 21.08 1.92 8.27
CA TRP A 103 21.24 3.29 8.75
C TRP A 103 22.67 3.64 9.16
N SER A 104 23.41 2.69 9.74
CA SER A 104 24.81 2.90 10.16
C SER A 104 25.75 3.32 9.02
N GLU A 105 25.38 3.08 7.76
CA GLU A 105 26.17 3.45 6.59
C GLU A 105 26.00 4.92 6.20
N VAL A 106 24.90 5.56 6.62
CA VAL A 106 24.52 6.92 6.14
C VAL A 106 24.11 7.89 7.24
N LEU A 107 23.87 7.40 8.46
CA LEU A 107 23.44 8.23 9.58
C LEU A 107 24.56 9.21 9.98
N GLY A 108 24.21 10.48 10.13
CA GLY A 108 25.17 11.54 10.49
C GLY A 108 26.01 12.08 9.33
N LEU A 109 25.92 11.50 8.13
CA LEU A 109 26.60 12.04 6.95
C LEU A 109 25.87 13.28 6.43
N ALA A 110 26.62 14.35 6.17
CA ALA A 110 26.09 15.55 5.51
C ALA A 110 25.81 15.31 4.01
N THR A 111 26.60 14.43 3.39
CA THR A 111 26.49 14.04 1.98
C THR A 111 26.83 12.57 1.81
N PHE A 112 26.09 11.88 0.96
CA PHE A 112 26.34 10.50 0.56
C PHE A 112 25.83 10.30 -0.87
N ASP A 113 26.61 9.63 -1.71
CA ASP A 113 26.23 9.34 -3.10
C ASP A 113 26.47 7.85 -3.38
N GLY A 114 25.43 7.06 -3.14
CA GLY A 114 25.45 5.61 -3.31
C GLY A 114 24.56 5.15 -4.48
N PRO A 115 24.65 3.88 -4.88
CA PRO A 115 23.93 3.35 -6.06
C PRO A 115 22.41 3.35 -5.90
N HIS A 116 21.90 3.35 -4.66
CA HIS A 116 20.47 3.27 -4.37
C HIS A 116 19.96 4.46 -3.55
N LEU A 117 20.83 5.16 -2.82
CA LEU A 117 20.46 6.26 -1.94
C LEU A 117 21.44 7.42 -2.11
N THR A 118 20.91 8.65 -2.14
CA THR A 118 21.71 9.85 -1.92
C THR A 118 21.29 10.55 -0.63
N VAL A 119 22.26 11.16 0.06
CA VAL A 119 22.05 12.10 1.15
C VAL A 119 22.60 13.46 0.76
N ARG A 120 21.81 14.51 0.96
CA ARG A 120 22.24 15.89 0.73
C ARG A 120 21.84 16.77 1.90
N SER A 121 22.71 17.72 2.23
CA SER A 121 22.44 18.74 3.24
C SER A 121 22.34 20.11 2.58
N THR A 122 21.31 20.85 2.93
CA THR A 122 21.09 22.26 2.56
C THR A 122 20.51 23.00 3.76
N THR A 123 19.99 24.20 3.57
CA THR A 123 19.27 24.96 4.61
C THR A 123 17.79 25.12 4.24
N THR A 124 16.95 25.24 5.26
CA THR A 124 15.53 25.55 5.12
C THR A 124 15.08 26.42 6.28
N THR A 125 13.97 27.13 6.08
CA THR A 125 13.27 27.80 7.17
C THR A 125 12.19 26.88 7.73
N TRP A 126 12.18 26.66 9.04
CA TRP A 126 11.12 25.95 9.75
C TRP A 126 10.82 26.69 11.06
N ASN A 127 9.55 27.02 11.27
CA ASN A 127 9.10 27.83 12.41
C ASN A 127 9.88 29.16 12.57
N GLY A 128 10.14 29.86 11.45
CA GLY A 128 10.91 31.10 11.43
C GLY A 128 12.43 30.94 11.66
N LEU A 129 12.92 29.74 11.98
CA LEU A 129 14.33 29.44 12.19
C LEU A 129 14.98 28.87 10.93
N THR A 130 16.20 29.28 10.65
CA THR A 130 17.02 28.65 9.60
C THR A 130 17.69 27.41 10.18
N LEU A 131 17.30 26.23 9.70
CA LEU A 131 17.81 24.93 10.13
C LEU A 131 18.43 24.18 8.94
N PRO A 132 19.34 23.22 9.19
CA PRO A 132 19.77 22.27 8.18
C PRO A 132 18.56 21.48 7.65
N LEU A 133 18.52 21.26 6.34
CA LEU A 133 17.62 20.33 5.67
C LEU A 133 18.46 19.15 5.19
N ILE A 134 18.26 17.98 5.79
CA ILE A 134 18.97 16.75 5.44
C ILE A 134 17.99 15.87 4.66
N VAL A 135 18.30 15.61 3.40
CA VAL A 135 17.43 14.90 2.46
C VAL A 135 18.01 13.51 2.18
N TYR A 136 17.25 12.47 2.49
CA TYR A 136 17.52 11.08 2.15
C TYR A 136 16.60 10.67 0.99
N THR A 137 17.16 10.40 -0.19
CA THR A 137 16.39 10.08 -1.40
C THR A 137 16.77 8.71 -1.95
N GLY A 138 15.79 7.81 -2.04
CA GLY A 138 15.91 6.55 -2.77
C GLY A 138 15.81 6.75 -4.27
N LEU A 139 16.77 6.24 -5.04
CA LEU A 139 16.90 6.49 -6.48
C LEU A 139 16.09 5.51 -7.37
N GLY A 140 15.57 4.43 -6.80
CA GLY A 140 14.89 3.37 -7.54
C GLY A 140 13.42 3.63 -7.86
N LYS A 141 12.81 2.75 -8.66
CA LYS A 141 11.35 2.72 -8.88
C LYS A 141 10.56 2.22 -7.66
N VAL A 142 11.24 1.46 -6.80
CA VAL A 142 10.71 0.96 -5.53
C VAL A 142 11.46 1.62 -4.38
N PRO A 143 10.83 1.79 -3.21
CA PRO A 143 11.50 2.40 -2.07
C PRO A 143 12.73 1.61 -1.60
N VAL A 144 13.75 2.33 -1.13
CA VAL A 144 14.95 1.71 -0.54
C VAL A 144 14.63 1.24 0.88
N LYS A 145 14.88 -0.04 1.16
CA LYS A 145 14.66 -0.63 2.48
C LYS A 145 15.78 -0.25 3.44
N MET A 146 15.48 0.68 4.34
CA MET A 146 16.36 1.12 5.42
C MET A 146 16.22 0.20 6.63
N ARG A 147 17.31 -0.47 6.99
CA ARG A 147 17.41 -1.41 8.11
C ARG A 147 18.09 -0.77 9.33
N GLY A 148 17.77 -1.31 10.51
CA GLY A 148 18.28 -0.81 11.79
C GLY A 148 17.43 0.32 12.37
N VAL A 149 17.84 0.82 13.53
CA VAL A 149 17.17 1.94 14.23
C VAL A 149 17.94 3.22 13.94
N ALA A 150 17.23 4.30 13.62
CA ALA A 150 17.82 5.63 13.47
C ALA A 150 17.29 6.58 14.55
N THR A 151 18.21 7.27 15.20
CA THR A 151 17.89 8.36 16.13
C THR A 151 18.60 9.61 15.65
N PHE A 152 17.83 10.66 15.41
CA PHE A 152 18.30 11.95 14.93
C PHE A 152 18.25 12.97 16.07
N THR A 153 19.41 13.32 16.60
CA THR A 153 19.54 14.23 17.77
C THR A 153 19.84 15.67 17.37
N THR A 154 20.40 15.89 16.19
CA THR A 154 20.70 17.23 15.67
C THR A 154 19.41 17.94 15.25
N ALA A 155 19.25 19.19 15.67
CA ALA A 155 18.13 20.03 15.25
C ALA A 155 18.19 20.29 13.73
N ALA A 156 17.30 19.65 12.97
CA ALA A 156 17.23 19.78 11.52
C ALA A 156 15.82 19.42 11.01
N VAL A 157 15.54 19.79 9.77
CA VAL A 157 14.41 19.21 9.03
C VAL A 157 14.94 18.01 8.26
N TYR A 158 14.39 16.83 8.55
CA TYR A 158 14.75 15.58 7.90
C TYR A 158 13.73 15.26 6.81
N ARG A 159 14.17 15.23 5.56
CA ARG A 159 13.33 14.83 4.44
C ARG A 159 13.66 13.40 4.01
N PHE A 160 12.65 12.56 3.94
CA PHE A 160 12.75 11.17 3.50
C PHE A 160 11.90 10.99 2.25
N GLU A 161 12.52 10.56 1.16
CA GLU A 161 11.87 10.37 -0.14
C GLU A 161 12.12 8.96 -0.64
N ASN A 162 11.04 8.24 -0.99
CA ASN A 162 11.13 6.91 -1.60
C ASN A 162 11.89 5.90 -0.72
N LEU A 163 11.56 5.85 0.59
CA LEU A 163 12.20 4.97 1.57
C LEU A 163 11.20 4.05 2.28
N TRP A 164 11.63 2.80 2.50
CA TRP A 164 10.97 1.86 3.40
C TRP A 164 11.79 1.74 4.70
N LEU A 165 11.34 2.45 5.73
CA LEU A 165 11.89 2.48 7.08
C LEU A 165 11.37 1.25 7.85
N ASP A 166 12.09 0.13 7.77
CA ASP A 166 11.60 -1.17 8.22
C ASP A 166 11.64 -1.37 9.74
N ASN A 167 12.16 -0.41 10.50
CA ASN A 167 12.20 -0.47 11.96
C ASN A 167 11.83 0.90 12.55
N LYS A 168 12.49 1.32 13.63
CA LYS A 168 12.22 2.57 14.32
C LYS A 168 13.09 3.71 13.79
N VAL A 169 12.43 4.83 13.47
CA VAL A 169 13.07 6.12 13.24
C VAL A 169 12.53 7.14 14.25
N GLN A 170 13.45 7.80 14.96
CA GLN A 170 13.13 8.80 15.97
C GLN A 170 13.87 10.10 15.69
N ILE A 171 13.16 11.23 15.72
CA ILE A 171 13.74 12.57 15.66
C ILE A 171 13.48 13.27 16.98
N ASP A 172 14.56 13.58 17.69
CA ASP A 172 14.50 14.21 19.01
C ASP A 172 14.34 15.72 18.89
N ALA A 173 14.99 16.32 17.89
CA ALA A 173 14.96 17.77 17.64
C ALA A 173 14.73 18.08 16.15
N GLY A 174 13.68 18.84 15.86
CA GLY A 174 13.35 19.33 14.53
C GLY A 174 12.07 18.73 13.97
N ALA A 175 12.03 18.52 12.65
CA ALA A 175 10.83 18.09 11.95
C ALA A 175 11.12 17.06 10.86
N ALA A 176 10.08 16.35 10.42
CA ALA A 176 10.15 15.36 9.37
C ALA A 176 9.25 15.73 8.18
N GLN A 177 9.79 15.54 6.98
CA GLN A 177 9.04 15.59 5.72
C GLN A 177 9.17 14.23 5.04
N LEU A 178 8.06 13.54 4.81
CA LEU A 178 8.06 12.22 4.18
C LEU A 178 7.29 12.26 2.86
N ARG A 179 7.86 11.67 1.82
CA ARG A 179 7.19 11.50 0.53
C ARG A 179 7.44 10.11 -0.03
N ASN A 180 6.38 9.40 -0.41
CA ASN A 180 6.48 8.06 -0.96
C ASN A 180 7.27 7.10 -0.04
N CYS A 181 6.96 7.15 1.26
CA CYS A 181 7.68 6.36 2.26
C CYS A 181 6.77 5.37 2.97
N ALA A 182 7.32 4.22 3.36
CA ALA A 182 6.72 3.31 4.34
C ALA A 182 7.54 3.33 5.63
N ALA A 183 6.90 3.50 6.79
CA ALA A 183 7.59 3.49 8.07
C ALA A 183 6.92 2.57 9.10
N ARG A 184 7.70 1.65 9.69
CA ARG A 184 7.20 0.73 10.72
C ARG A 184 6.93 1.48 12.01
N GLN A 185 7.89 2.25 12.50
CA GLN A 185 7.70 3.11 13.66
C GLN A 185 8.38 4.45 13.39
N PHE A 186 7.59 5.51 13.34
CA PHE A 186 8.10 6.85 13.09
C PHE A 186 7.70 7.77 14.23
N LYS A 187 8.68 8.35 14.91
CA LYS A 187 8.47 9.16 16.11
C LYS A 187 9.19 10.50 16.00
N VAL A 188 8.47 11.58 16.31
CA VAL A 188 9.05 12.92 16.48
C VAL A 188 8.71 13.43 17.88
N VAL A 189 9.73 13.81 18.64
CA VAL A 189 9.59 14.19 20.06
C VAL A 189 9.41 15.70 20.23
N THR A 190 9.77 16.48 19.20
CA THR A 190 9.67 17.94 19.17
C THR A 190 8.24 18.41 19.43
N ALA A 191 8.10 19.39 20.31
CA ALA A 191 6.82 19.97 20.71
C ALA A 191 6.60 21.28 19.93
N GLU A 192 5.84 21.22 18.85
CA GLU A 192 5.47 22.37 18.02
C GLU A 192 4.08 22.15 17.43
N ARG A 193 3.16 23.10 17.63
CA ARG A 193 1.72 22.97 17.38
C ARG A 193 1.22 23.81 16.20
N GLU A 194 1.96 24.82 15.78
CA GLU A 194 1.55 25.71 14.69
C GLU A 194 2.17 25.32 13.36
N VAL A 195 3.35 24.69 13.39
CA VAL A 195 4.04 24.18 12.20
C VAL A 195 4.15 22.66 12.30
N PRO A 196 3.92 21.90 11.21
CA PRO A 196 3.97 20.45 11.28
C PRO A 196 5.37 19.97 11.67
N VAL A 197 5.43 19.15 12.73
CA VAL A 197 6.62 18.37 13.10
C VAL A 197 6.75 17.12 12.25
N ILE A 198 5.63 16.65 11.68
CA ILE A 198 5.58 15.61 10.66
C ILE A 198 4.68 16.10 9.54
N ALA A 199 5.21 16.21 8.33
CA ALA A 199 4.44 16.36 7.11
C ALA A 199 4.68 15.14 6.22
N ALA A 200 3.65 14.36 5.92
CA ALA A 200 3.77 13.12 5.16
C ALA A 200 2.80 13.08 3.99
N ARG A 201 3.31 12.77 2.80
CA ARG A 201 2.53 12.60 1.57
C ARG A 201 2.76 11.25 0.92
N ALA A 202 1.69 10.56 0.54
CA ALA A 202 1.76 9.25 -0.11
C ALA A 202 2.56 8.26 0.75
N CYS A 203 2.23 8.17 2.03
CA CYS A 203 3.02 7.44 3.03
C CYS A 203 2.22 6.35 3.75
N LEU A 204 2.87 5.22 4.00
CA LEU A 204 2.34 4.11 4.79
C LEU A 204 3.00 4.08 6.17
N PHE A 205 2.22 4.08 7.23
CA PHE A 205 2.72 3.97 8.61
C PHE A 205 2.11 2.77 9.32
N LYS A 206 2.92 1.99 10.02
CA LYS A 206 2.39 1.07 11.04
C LYS A 206 2.11 1.84 12.33
N LYS A 207 3.10 2.56 12.86
CA LYS A 207 2.98 3.45 14.02
C LYS A 207 3.55 4.83 13.71
N LEU A 208 2.76 5.87 13.97
CA LEU A 208 3.13 7.27 13.82
C LEU A 208 2.92 8.02 15.13
N GLU A 209 3.98 8.64 15.67
CA GLU A 209 3.96 9.26 16.99
C GLU A 209 4.55 10.67 16.99
N ALA A 210 3.73 11.67 17.30
CA ALA A 210 4.13 13.04 17.59
C ALA A 210 3.20 13.67 18.64
N ALA A 211 3.13 13.04 19.81
CA ALA A 211 2.17 13.35 20.88
C ALA A 211 2.15 14.82 21.37
N ARG A 212 3.15 15.64 21.03
CA ARG A 212 3.22 17.06 21.42
C ARG A 212 3.23 18.03 20.25
N GLY A 213 3.01 17.54 19.02
CA GLY A 213 3.10 18.38 17.84
C GLY A 213 2.00 18.19 16.82
N LEU A 214 2.05 19.05 15.80
CA LEU A 214 1.16 19.02 14.65
C LEU A 214 1.64 17.98 13.63
N VAL A 215 0.74 17.08 13.23
CA VAL A 215 0.95 16.09 12.17
C VAL A 215 0.08 16.45 10.97
N ARG A 216 0.69 16.56 9.78
CA ARG A 216 0.01 16.75 8.50
C ARG A 216 0.15 15.51 7.62
N LEU A 217 -0.98 14.96 7.19
CA LEU A 217 -1.09 13.76 6.38
C LEU A 217 -1.86 14.04 5.09
N GLU A 218 -1.27 13.69 3.95
CA GLU A 218 -1.93 13.73 2.65
C GLU A 218 -1.73 12.39 1.96
N TYR A 219 -2.81 11.73 1.55
CA TYR A 219 -2.71 10.41 0.92
C TYR A 219 -1.92 9.43 1.79
N ALA A 220 -2.19 9.40 3.10
CA ALA A 220 -1.47 8.53 4.03
C ALA A 220 -2.35 7.36 4.49
N THR A 221 -1.74 6.21 4.76
CA THR A 221 -2.42 5.10 5.44
C THR A 221 -1.71 4.82 6.76
N VAL A 222 -2.44 4.86 7.88
CA VAL A 222 -1.91 4.50 9.21
C VAL A 222 -2.60 3.24 9.70
N LEU A 223 -1.83 2.19 10.04
CA LEU A 223 -2.36 0.85 10.29
C LEU A 223 -2.66 0.56 11.77
N GLU A 224 -1.82 0.99 12.71
CA GLU A 224 -1.89 0.52 14.11
C GLU A 224 -1.97 1.64 15.16
N SER A 225 -1.13 2.68 15.05
CA SER A 225 -1.14 3.79 16.02
C SER A 225 -0.90 5.15 15.37
N LEU A 226 -1.67 6.15 15.79
CA LEU A 226 -1.55 7.54 15.41
C LEU A 226 -1.64 8.43 16.65
N LEU A 227 -0.50 8.99 17.08
CA LEU A 227 -0.42 9.94 18.19
C LEU A 227 -0.08 11.34 17.67
N ALA A 228 -0.91 12.33 17.97
CA ALA A 228 -0.68 13.72 17.59
C ALA A 228 -1.42 14.69 18.52
N GLU A 229 -0.77 15.78 18.92
CA GLU A 229 -1.45 16.87 19.65
C GLU A 229 -2.45 17.59 18.74
N ARG A 230 -2.07 17.81 17.48
CA ARG A 230 -2.93 18.36 16.42
C ARG A 230 -2.79 17.54 15.16
N LEU A 231 -3.89 17.38 14.42
CA LEU A 231 -3.93 16.53 13.23
C LEU A 231 -4.60 17.23 12.05
N GLU A 232 -3.85 17.37 10.96
CA GLU A 232 -4.35 17.73 9.65
C GLU A 232 -4.28 16.49 8.75
N ALA A 233 -5.41 16.00 8.25
CA ALA A 233 -5.45 14.83 7.37
C ALA A 233 -6.38 15.05 6.17
N SER A 234 -5.85 14.78 4.98
CA SER A 234 -6.57 14.80 3.71
C SER A 234 -6.33 13.48 2.98
N ASP A 235 -7.35 12.94 2.33
CA ASP A 235 -7.21 11.82 1.40
C ASP A 235 -6.61 10.54 2.03
N SER A 236 -6.78 10.39 3.34
CA SER A 236 -6.01 9.44 4.15
C SER A 236 -6.88 8.31 4.70
N ILE A 237 -6.29 7.14 4.90
CA ILE A 237 -6.92 5.99 5.55
C ILE A 237 -6.35 5.82 6.95
N LEU A 238 -7.08 6.28 7.96
CA LEU A 238 -6.68 6.16 9.36
C LEU A 238 -7.39 4.93 9.96
N MET A 239 -6.66 3.81 10.06
CA MET A 239 -7.20 2.57 10.65
C MET A 239 -7.50 2.70 12.14
N PRO A 240 -6.55 3.17 12.99
CA PRO A 240 -6.80 3.35 14.41
C PRO A 240 -7.53 4.67 14.70
N PRO A 241 -8.15 4.80 15.88
CA PRO A 241 -8.52 6.11 16.42
C PRO A 241 -7.26 6.99 16.57
N PRO A 242 -7.26 8.23 16.05
CA PRO A 242 -6.21 9.19 16.37
C PRO A 242 -6.27 9.51 17.87
N ARG A 243 -5.13 9.47 18.53
CA ARG A 243 -5.02 9.81 19.96
C ARG A 243 -4.08 10.99 20.15
N LYS A 244 -4.27 11.73 21.23
CA LYS A 244 -3.39 12.80 21.67
C LYS A 244 -2.11 12.24 22.28
N ASP A 245 -2.25 11.31 23.23
CA ASP A 245 -1.14 10.64 23.89
C ASP A 245 -1.41 9.15 24.16
N THR A 246 -0.54 8.52 24.96
CA THR A 246 -0.62 7.10 25.31
C THR A 246 -1.39 6.82 26.60
N VAL A 247 -1.68 7.86 27.38
CA VAL A 247 -2.25 7.77 28.73
C VAL A 247 -3.77 7.67 28.64
N ASP A 248 -4.39 8.55 27.87
CA ASP A 248 -5.85 8.59 27.69
C ASP A 248 -6.27 8.32 26.24
N ASN A 249 -7.57 8.12 26.04
CA ASN A 249 -8.14 7.88 24.71
C ASN A 249 -8.57 9.19 24.02
N ASP A 250 -8.03 10.33 24.46
CA ASP A 250 -8.40 11.62 23.89
C ASP A 250 -7.97 11.70 22.44
N VAL A 251 -8.84 12.28 21.61
CA VAL A 251 -8.48 12.59 20.22
C VAL A 251 -7.56 13.83 20.20
N PRO A 252 -6.85 14.10 19.09
CA PRO A 252 -6.04 15.32 18.96
C PRO A 252 -6.85 16.57 19.33
N ALA A 253 -6.22 17.55 19.98
CA ALA A 253 -6.89 18.71 20.54
C ALA A 253 -7.49 19.64 19.47
N ALA A 254 -6.86 19.72 18.30
CA ALA A 254 -7.29 20.56 17.19
C ALA A 254 -6.80 20.05 15.83
N GLY A 255 -7.36 20.60 14.76
CA GLY A 255 -6.92 20.32 13.39
C GLY A 255 -8.09 20.17 12.42
N CYS A 256 -7.87 19.47 11.32
CA CYS A 256 -8.87 19.28 10.27
C CYS A 256 -8.69 17.93 9.57
N ILE A 257 -9.79 17.17 9.43
CA ILE A 257 -9.84 15.93 8.67
C ILE A 257 -10.90 16.04 7.58
N ARG A 258 -10.51 15.73 6.35
CA ARG A 258 -11.36 15.75 5.15
C ARG A 258 -10.98 14.62 4.21
N PHE A 259 -11.92 14.19 3.35
CA PHE A 259 -11.71 13.15 2.34
C PHE A 259 -11.00 11.90 2.88
N SER A 260 -11.29 11.51 4.13
CA SER A 260 -10.50 10.51 4.83
C SER A 260 -11.38 9.43 5.46
N ARG A 261 -10.80 8.24 5.61
CA ARG A 261 -11.41 7.18 6.41
C ARG A 261 -11.01 7.32 7.87
N LEU A 262 -11.99 7.26 8.75
CA LEU A 262 -11.85 7.34 10.20
C LEU A 262 -12.52 6.16 10.90
N PHE A 263 -12.19 5.95 12.16
CA PHE A 263 -12.88 5.00 13.03
C PHE A 263 -14.31 5.45 13.39
N HIS A 264 -14.52 6.77 13.47
CA HIS A 264 -15.75 7.41 13.91
C HIS A 264 -15.85 8.80 13.27
N ILE A 265 -17.08 9.24 12.98
CA ILE A 265 -17.36 10.60 12.49
C ILE A 265 -18.20 11.29 13.57
N PRO A 266 -17.68 12.34 14.23
CA PRO A 266 -18.41 13.02 15.29
C PRO A 266 -19.63 13.77 14.73
N PRO A 267 -20.69 13.96 15.53
CA PRO A 267 -21.75 14.90 15.19
C PRO A 267 -21.18 16.32 15.10
N PRO A 268 -21.82 17.22 14.31
CA PRO A 268 -21.40 18.62 14.26
C PRO A 268 -21.45 19.25 15.66
N PRO A 269 -20.58 20.25 15.95
CA PRO A 269 -20.66 20.98 17.21
C PRO A 269 -22.00 21.69 17.37
N ASP A 270 -22.42 21.93 18.62
CA ASP A 270 -23.58 22.78 18.90
C ASP A 270 -23.31 24.20 18.37
N ALA A 271 -24.31 24.80 17.74
CA ALA A 271 -24.19 26.13 17.12
C ALA A 271 -24.16 27.26 18.15
N LEU A 272 -24.78 27.06 19.32
CA LEU A 272 -24.83 28.03 20.42
C LEU A 272 -23.64 27.89 21.35
N ASP A 273 -23.15 26.65 21.55
CA ASP A 273 -21.93 26.39 22.32
C ASP A 273 -21.05 25.32 21.66
N PRO A 274 -20.12 25.72 20.77
CA PRO A 274 -19.21 24.79 20.10
C PRO A 274 -18.27 24.03 21.02
N THR A 275 -18.15 24.43 22.30
CA THR A 275 -17.27 23.80 23.29
C THR A 275 -17.97 22.72 24.11
N LEU A 276 -19.31 22.69 24.09
CA LEU A 276 -20.12 21.69 24.77
C LEU A 276 -19.77 20.29 24.27
N ILE A 277 -19.48 19.38 25.20
CA ILE A 277 -19.25 17.97 24.88
C ILE A 277 -20.57 17.35 24.44
N ASN A 278 -20.74 17.17 23.14
CA ASN A 278 -21.87 16.46 22.54
C ASN A 278 -21.50 15.08 21.97
N ASP A 279 -20.23 14.67 22.10
CA ASP A 279 -19.73 13.36 21.72
C ASP A 279 -18.60 12.93 22.69
N PRO A 280 -18.80 11.87 23.49
CA PRO A 280 -17.79 11.40 24.44
C PRO A 280 -16.57 10.76 23.76
N LEU A 281 -16.66 10.36 22.48
CA LEU A 281 -15.53 9.82 21.71
C LEU A 281 -14.70 10.92 21.03
N TRP A 282 -15.11 12.18 21.13
CA TRP A 282 -14.46 13.33 20.48
C TRP A 282 -14.05 14.41 21.49
N VAL A 283 -13.41 13.95 22.56
CA VAL A 283 -12.95 14.76 23.69
C VAL A 283 -11.43 14.89 23.69
N SER A 284 -10.94 16.03 24.15
CA SER A 284 -9.54 16.27 24.50
C SER A 284 -9.47 17.05 25.80
N GLN A 285 -8.81 16.49 26.81
CA GLN A 285 -8.55 17.04 28.13
C GLN A 285 -9.83 17.49 28.85
N GLY A 286 -10.86 16.64 28.78
CA GLY A 286 -12.15 16.91 29.43
C GLY A 286 -12.97 18.03 28.78
N GLN A 287 -12.63 18.43 27.55
CA GLN A 287 -13.36 19.40 26.73
C GLN A 287 -13.64 18.80 25.34
N ARG A 288 -14.61 19.35 24.61
CA ARG A 288 -14.80 18.95 23.21
C ARG A 288 -13.55 19.28 22.40
N SER A 289 -13.06 18.32 21.63
CA SER A 289 -11.92 18.55 20.75
C SER A 289 -12.27 19.57 19.65
N ALA A 290 -11.35 20.50 19.38
CA ALA A 290 -11.43 21.42 18.26
C ALA A 290 -10.96 20.79 16.93
N LEU A 291 -10.73 19.47 16.90
CA LEU A 291 -10.44 18.71 15.69
C LEU A 291 -11.69 18.63 14.81
N ARG A 292 -11.67 19.35 13.69
CA ARG A 292 -12.78 19.39 12.75
C ARG A 292 -12.78 18.14 11.86
N CYS A 293 -13.93 17.51 11.69
CA CYS A 293 -14.13 16.42 10.74
C CYS A 293 -15.21 16.82 9.74
N HIS A 294 -14.86 16.86 8.45
CA HIS A 294 -15.80 17.15 7.37
C HIS A 294 -16.63 15.91 7.03
N ALA A 295 -17.69 15.66 7.82
CA ALA A 295 -18.52 14.46 7.78
C ALA A 295 -19.01 14.06 6.38
N THR A 296 -19.31 15.04 5.52
CA THR A 296 -19.79 14.80 4.14
C THR A 296 -18.72 14.22 3.21
N THR A 297 -17.44 14.38 3.54
CA THR A 297 -16.30 13.92 2.74
C THR A 297 -15.59 12.72 3.36
N CYS A 298 -15.87 12.42 4.63
CA CYS A 298 -15.24 11.33 5.35
C CYS A 298 -16.07 10.05 5.32
N THR A 299 -15.45 8.91 5.60
CA THR A 299 -16.14 7.62 5.68
C THR A 299 -15.67 6.81 6.88
N THR A 300 -16.56 5.95 7.41
CA THR A 300 -16.23 4.92 8.41
C THR A 300 -16.18 3.52 7.80
N ALA A 301 -16.31 3.41 6.48
CA ALA A 301 -16.23 2.13 5.79
C ALA A 301 -14.93 1.40 6.13
N GLN A 302 -14.97 0.07 6.09
CA GLN A 302 -13.78 -0.75 6.30
C GLN A 302 -13.02 -0.86 4.98
N PRO A 303 -11.74 -0.43 4.93
CA PRO A 303 -10.93 -0.62 3.74
C PRO A 303 -10.59 -2.10 3.55
N LEU A 304 -10.50 -2.51 2.28
CA LEU A 304 -10.00 -3.82 1.90
C LEU A 304 -8.63 -3.63 1.24
N PHE A 305 -7.58 -4.17 1.86
CA PHE A 305 -6.23 -4.16 1.33
C PHE A 305 -5.79 -5.56 0.89
N TRP A 306 -4.76 -5.63 0.06
CA TRP A 306 -4.07 -6.90 -0.24
C TRP A 306 -3.43 -7.50 1.01
N SER A 307 -2.79 -6.67 1.83
CA SER A 307 -2.28 -7.03 3.15
C SER A 307 -2.38 -5.87 4.13
N ASN A 308 -2.60 -6.19 5.41
CA ASN A 308 -2.53 -5.24 6.53
C ASN A 308 -1.22 -5.41 7.32
N THR A 309 -0.38 -6.36 6.93
CA THR A 309 0.86 -6.68 7.64
C THR A 309 2.00 -5.83 7.10
N PHE A 310 2.42 -4.84 7.87
CA PHE A 310 3.51 -3.96 7.48
C PHE A 310 4.79 -4.73 7.11
N GLY A 311 5.36 -4.40 5.94
CA GLY A 311 6.56 -5.01 5.39
C GLY A 311 6.30 -6.19 4.46
N GLN A 312 5.04 -6.62 4.28
CA GLN A 312 4.66 -7.56 3.22
C GLN A 312 4.32 -6.80 1.94
N PRO A 313 4.61 -7.38 0.76
CA PRO A 313 4.08 -6.89 -0.51
C PRO A 313 2.56 -6.74 -0.48
N GLY A 314 2.07 -5.63 -1.02
CA GLY A 314 0.65 -5.29 -1.04
C GLY A 314 0.15 -4.63 0.25
N CYS A 315 1.04 -4.36 1.22
CA CYS A 315 0.62 -3.71 2.45
C CYS A 315 0.08 -2.29 2.19
N GLY A 316 -1.15 -2.02 2.60
CA GLY A 316 -1.82 -0.74 2.38
C GLY A 316 -2.19 -0.44 0.92
N VAL A 317 -2.04 -1.43 0.02
CA VAL A 317 -2.52 -1.33 -1.37
C VAL A 317 -3.97 -1.76 -1.41
N LEU A 318 -4.84 -0.89 -1.95
CA LEU A 318 -6.27 -1.17 -2.04
C LEU A 318 -6.54 -2.39 -2.92
N HIS A 319 -7.41 -3.25 -2.42
CA HIS A 319 -7.87 -4.39 -3.15
C HIS A 319 -8.84 -3.94 -4.26
N PRO A 320 -8.84 -4.59 -5.45
CA PRO A 320 -9.86 -4.52 -6.49
C PRO A 320 -11.33 -4.35 -6.08
N ASP A 321 -11.70 -4.95 -4.96
CA ASP A 321 -13.07 -5.00 -4.44
C ASP A 321 -13.29 -4.06 -3.25
N ALA A 322 -12.29 -3.20 -2.95
CA ALA A 322 -12.52 -2.09 -2.04
C ALA A 322 -13.66 -1.22 -2.58
N GLY A 323 -14.53 -0.74 -1.70
CA GLY A 323 -15.68 0.08 -2.11
C GLY A 323 -15.28 1.35 -2.87
N ALA A 324 -16.22 1.91 -3.63
CA ALA A 324 -16.00 3.12 -4.43
C ALA A 324 -15.48 4.30 -3.59
N VAL A 325 -15.91 4.40 -2.32
CA VAL A 325 -15.42 5.38 -1.34
C VAL A 325 -13.90 5.34 -1.12
N PHE A 326 -13.22 4.23 -1.43
CA PHE A 326 -11.77 4.12 -1.38
C PHE A 326 -11.13 4.28 -2.75
N GLN A 327 -11.76 3.74 -3.79
CA GLN A 327 -11.21 3.74 -5.14
C GLN A 327 -11.27 5.11 -5.84
N SER A 328 -12.20 5.96 -5.43
CA SER A 328 -12.42 7.29 -6.00
C SER A 328 -12.88 8.31 -4.96
N GLY A 329 -12.55 8.10 -3.68
CA GLY A 329 -12.99 8.95 -2.58
C GLY A 329 -12.04 10.10 -2.23
N ALA A 330 -10.87 10.17 -2.87
CA ALA A 330 -9.99 11.32 -2.72
C ALA A 330 -10.62 12.58 -3.32
N GLU A 331 -10.17 13.75 -2.89
CA GLU A 331 -10.62 15.07 -3.34
C GLU A 331 -10.51 15.21 -4.87
N ASP A 332 -9.50 14.58 -5.49
CA ASP A 332 -9.26 14.57 -6.93
C ASP A 332 -9.97 13.43 -7.68
N GLY A 333 -10.82 12.65 -6.99
CA GLY A 333 -11.48 11.46 -7.53
C GLY A 333 -10.57 10.24 -7.66
N GLY A 334 -9.34 10.32 -7.16
CA GLY A 334 -8.39 9.22 -7.10
C GLY A 334 -8.61 8.27 -5.92
N GLU A 335 -7.69 7.31 -5.77
CA GLU A 335 -7.73 6.35 -4.68
C GLU A 335 -7.23 6.96 -3.37
N LEU A 336 -7.85 6.59 -2.24
CA LEU A 336 -7.45 7.05 -0.91
C LEU A 336 -6.18 6.35 -0.41
N GLY A 337 -5.45 7.05 0.46
CA GLY A 337 -4.37 6.48 1.27
C GLY A 337 -3.01 6.40 0.57
N ALA A 338 -2.10 5.65 1.22
CA ALA A 338 -0.66 5.62 0.94
C ALA A 338 -0.27 5.36 -0.51
N CYS A 339 -1.11 4.64 -1.26
CA CYS A 339 -0.77 4.17 -2.60
C CYS A 339 -1.33 5.05 -3.73
N HIS A 340 -1.92 6.21 -3.39
CA HIS A 340 -2.51 7.15 -4.34
C HIS A 340 -1.60 7.47 -5.54
N ASP A 341 -0.34 7.82 -5.29
CA ASP A 341 0.61 8.21 -6.35
C ASP A 341 0.97 7.04 -7.28
N TYR A 342 0.79 5.78 -6.87
CA TYR A 342 0.98 4.62 -7.74
C TYR A 342 -0.16 4.44 -8.75
N ARG A 343 -1.34 5.00 -8.47
CA ARG A 343 -2.52 4.97 -9.36
C ARG A 343 -2.94 3.55 -9.73
N HIS A 344 -2.89 2.61 -8.80
CA HIS A 344 -3.19 1.21 -9.07
C HIS A 344 -4.62 1.03 -9.58
N VAL A 345 -5.59 1.70 -8.93
CA VAL A 345 -7.00 1.67 -9.34
C VAL A 345 -7.19 2.25 -10.74
N LEU A 346 -6.62 3.43 -11.01
CA LEU A 346 -6.75 4.10 -12.31
C LEU A 346 -6.10 3.30 -13.44
N ARG A 347 -4.90 2.73 -13.21
CA ARG A 347 -4.22 1.86 -14.19
C ARG A 347 -5.09 0.64 -14.51
N ARG A 348 -5.68 0.01 -13.49
CA ARG A 348 -6.58 -1.14 -13.68
C ARG A 348 -7.80 -0.77 -14.53
N LYS A 349 -8.47 0.35 -14.22
CA LYS A 349 -9.61 0.85 -15.00
C LYS A 349 -9.22 1.13 -16.45
N ALA A 350 -8.11 1.84 -16.67
CA ALA A 350 -7.62 2.16 -18.02
C ALA A 350 -7.30 0.91 -18.85
N VAL A 351 -6.74 -0.14 -18.24
CA VAL A 351 -6.49 -1.42 -18.94
C VAL A 351 -7.81 -2.10 -19.33
N LEU A 352 -8.79 -2.17 -18.42
CA LEU A 352 -10.10 -2.77 -18.71
C LEU A 352 -10.86 -2.00 -19.79
N GLU A 353 -10.86 -0.67 -19.72
CA GLU A 353 -11.47 0.19 -20.74
C GLU A 353 -10.83 -0.02 -22.10
N LYS A 354 -9.49 -0.04 -22.16
CA LYS A 354 -8.77 -0.32 -23.40
C LYS A 354 -9.11 -1.70 -23.96
N LEU A 355 -9.10 -2.75 -23.13
CA LEU A 355 -9.39 -4.11 -23.58
C LEU A 355 -10.82 -4.26 -24.11
N ARG A 356 -11.78 -3.50 -23.57
CA ARG A 356 -13.17 -3.51 -24.04
C ARG A 356 -13.29 -3.09 -25.51
N GLU A 357 -12.40 -2.24 -26.01
CA GLU A 357 -12.39 -1.80 -27.41
C GLU A 357 -11.84 -2.85 -28.38
N PHE A 358 -10.99 -3.76 -27.88
CA PHE A 358 -10.34 -4.80 -28.70
C PHE A 358 -11.04 -6.16 -28.63
N LEU A 359 -11.86 -6.39 -27.61
CA LEU A 359 -12.56 -7.66 -27.45
C LEU A 359 -13.81 -7.73 -28.33
N PRO A 360 -14.14 -8.92 -28.88
CA PRO A 360 -15.38 -9.12 -29.61
C PRO A 360 -16.61 -8.74 -28.77
N VAL A 361 -17.67 -8.29 -29.44
CA VAL A 361 -18.93 -7.92 -28.77
C VAL A 361 -19.44 -9.08 -27.91
N GLY A 362 -19.77 -8.78 -26.66
CA GLY A 362 -20.25 -9.75 -25.68
C GLY A 362 -19.14 -10.49 -24.92
N MET A 363 -17.86 -10.22 -25.20
CA MET A 363 -16.73 -10.64 -24.37
C MET A 363 -16.37 -9.57 -23.34
N GLU A 364 -15.90 -10.00 -22.17
CA GLU A 364 -15.49 -9.16 -21.04
C GLU A 364 -14.08 -9.56 -20.61
N ALA A 365 -13.18 -8.59 -20.48
CA ALA A 365 -11.87 -8.82 -19.85
C ALA A 365 -12.03 -8.81 -18.33
N VAL A 366 -11.42 -9.78 -17.65
CA VAL A 366 -11.37 -9.82 -16.19
C VAL A 366 -9.91 -9.89 -15.74
N LEU A 367 -9.50 -8.91 -14.95
CA LEU A 367 -8.18 -8.86 -14.34
C LEU A 367 -8.23 -9.59 -12.99
N VAL A 368 -7.55 -10.73 -12.92
CA VAL A 368 -7.44 -11.59 -11.75
C VAL A 368 -6.04 -11.43 -11.17
N ALA A 369 -5.95 -11.07 -9.90
CA ALA A 369 -4.66 -10.95 -9.24
C ALA A 369 -4.23 -12.31 -8.67
N ASP A 370 -3.02 -12.71 -9.03
CA ASP A 370 -2.48 -14.04 -8.80
C ASP A 370 -1.12 -13.96 -8.09
N PRO A 371 -1.07 -14.23 -6.78
CA PRO A 371 0.16 -14.20 -6.00
C PRO A 371 1.24 -15.16 -6.53
N SER A 372 0.89 -16.21 -7.27
CA SER A 372 1.88 -17.13 -7.84
C SER A 372 2.69 -16.51 -8.98
N LEU A 373 2.25 -15.37 -9.54
CA LEU A 373 3.03 -14.58 -10.49
C LEU A 373 4.14 -13.74 -9.82
N ALA A 374 4.15 -13.65 -8.49
CA ALA A 374 5.22 -12.98 -7.76
C ALA A 374 6.53 -13.79 -7.75
N CYS A 375 6.49 -15.09 -8.01
CA CYS A 375 7.68 -15.93 -8.06
C CYS A 375 7.70 -16.77 -9.33
N ALA A 376 8.87 -16.89 -9.95
CA ALA A 376 8.96 -17.69 -11.16
C ALA A 376 8.83 -19.18 -10.85
N PRO A 377 8.25 -19.99 -11.76
CA PRO A 377 7.99 -21.41 -11.52
C PRO A 377 9.23 -22.19 -11.10
N PRO A 378 9.09 -23.37 -10.45
CA PRO A 378 10.24 -24.21 -10.16
C PRO A 378 10.94 -24.66 -11.45
N LYS A 379 12.27 -24.88 -11.37
CA LYS A 379 12.99 -25.53 -12.47
C LYS A 379 12.44 -26.94 -12.66
N GLU A 380 12.34 -27.36 -13.92
CA GLU A 380 11.99 -28.74 -14.22
C GLU A 380 13.11 -29.66 -13.70
N THR A 381 12.86 -30.32 -12.57
CA THR A 381 13.72 -31.41 -12.09
C THR A 381 13.49 -32.58 -13.03
N ARG A 382 14.51 -32.93 -13.84
CA ARG A 382 14.47 -34.19 -14.58
C ARG A 382 14.31 -35.32 -13.55
N PRO A 383 13.32 -36.22 -13.73
CA PRO A 383 13.21 -37.40 -12.89
C PRO A 383 14.44 -38.29 -13.00
#